data_AF-A0A7R8ZUN3-F1
#
_entry.id   AF-A0A7R8ZUN3-F1
#
_cell.length_a   1.000
_cell.length_b   1.000
_cell.length_c   1.000
_cell.angle_alpha   90.00
_cell.angle_beta   90.00
_cell.angle_gamma   90.00
#
_symmetry.space_group_name_H-M   'P 1'
#
loop_
_entity.id
_entity.type
_entity.pdbx_description
1 polymer ?
#
loop_
_entity_poly.entity_id
_entity_poly.type
_entity_poly.pdbx_seq_one_letter_code
_entity_poly.pdbx_strand_id
1 'polypeptide(L)'
;MVTKIKVWRDFPVGWSVDENEREWIYRLSIFDAREEDSGVFSCTSPDHMTNSLQLEVQAVSCPSVVLSDPLLRIVSAGDSTLMNARLDFTCSPGFQLQGPPSIRCLHTGQL
;
A
#
# COMPACT_ATOMS: atom_id res chain seq x y z
N MET A 1 21.58 -11.82 -10.77
CA MET A 1 20.66 -11.08 -11.67
C MET A 1 19.24 -11.27 -11.16
N VAL A 2 18.44 -10.20 -11.06
CA VAL A 2 17.02 -10.32 -10.74
C VAL A 2 16.24 -10.44 -12.04
N THR A 3 15.44 -11.48 -12.15
CA THR A 3 14.61 -11.79 -13.31
C THR A 3 13.21 -12.11 -12.82
N LYS A 4 12.22 -11.37 -13.28
CA LYS A 4 10.81 -11.78 -13.16
C LYS A 4 10.50 -12.66 -14.37
N ILE A 5 9.87 -13.81 -14.12
CA ILE A 5 9.38 -14.68 -15.19
C ILE A 5 8.20 -13.92 -15.83
N LYS A 6 8.46 -13.24 -16.96
CA LYS A 6 7.53 -12.37 -17.73
C LYS A 6 7.44 -10.92 -17.20
N VAL A 7 8.40 -10.09 -17.59
CA VAL A 7 8.43 -8.64 -17.33
C VAL A 7 7.69 -7.90 -18.46
N TRP A 8 6.70 -7.08 -18.13
CA TRP A 8 6.06 -6.15 -19.10
C TRP A 8 6.68 -4.74 -19.06
N ARG A 9 7.41 -4.37 -17.99
CA ARG A 9 8.10 -3.07 -17.81
C ARG A 9 9.39 -3.23 -17.02
N ASP A 10 10.45 -2.51 -17.37
CA ASP A 10 11.72 -2.54 -16.64
C ASP A 10 11.61 -1.80 -15.29
N PHE A 11 11.96 -2.48 -14.21
CA PHE A 11 11.99 -1.90 -12.87
C PHE A 11 13.44 -1.63 -12.42
N PRO A 12 13.72 -0.47 -11.80
CA PRO A 12 15.04 -0.19 -11.28
C PRO A 12 15.40 -1.16 -10.15
N VAL A 13 16.61 -1.69 -10.27
CA VAL A 13 17.23 -2.60 -9.31
C VAL A 13 18.61 -2.11 -8.92
N GLY A 14 19.04 -2.37 -7.69
CA GLY A 14 20.35 -1.96 -7.21
C GLY A 14 20.58 -2.30 -5.74
N TRP A 15 21.82 -2.14 -5.28
CA TRP A 15 22.16 -2.27 -3.87
C TRP A 15 21.59 -1.11 -3.04
N SER A 16 21.35 -1.33 -1.75
CA SER A 16 20.90 -0.27 -0.85
C SER A 16 21.89 0.91 -0.84
N VAL A 17 21.32 2.12 -0.70
CA VAL A 17 22.11 3.35 -0.64
C VAL A 17 22.75 3.51 0.74
N ASP A 18 22.14 2.95 1.79
CA ASP A 18 22.68 2.96 3.14
C ASP A 18 23.95 2.12 3.22
N GLU A 19 25.02 2.68 3.79
CA GLU A 19 26.35 2.05 3.86
C GLU A 19 26.33 0.73 4.62
N ASN A 20 25.48 0.58 5.64
CA ASN A 20 25.38 -0.64 6.44
C ASN A 20 24.56 -1.75 5.75
N GLU A 21 23.75 -1.37 4.76
CA GLU A 21 22.85 -2.28 4.05
C GLU A 21 23.35 -2.64 2.64
N ARG A 22 24.24 -1.81 2.07
CA ARG A 22 24.71 -1.92 0.68
C ARG A 22 25.35 -3.29 0.37
N GLU A 23 25.87 -3.98 1.38
CA GLU A 23 26.56 -5.25 1.21
C GLU A 23 25.61 -6.47 1.12
N TRP A 24 24.37 -6.36 1.59
CA TRP A 24 23.47 -7.52 1.70
C TRP A 24 22.00 -7.24 1.33
N ILE A 25 21.61 -5.98 1.14
CA ILE A 25 20.27 -5.61 0.68
C ILE A 25 20.30 -5.25 -0.80
N TYR A 26 19.69 -6.12 -1.60
CA TYR A 26 19.41 -5.86 -3.00
C TYR A 26 17.95 -5.40 -3.16
N ARG A 27 17.77 -4.20 -3.72
CA ARG A 27 16.48 -3.53 -3.82
C ARG A 27 15.90 -3.65 -5.23
N LEU A 28 14.62 -4.00 -5.29
CA LEU A 28 13.73 -3.84 -6.43
C LEU A 28 12.75 -2.70 -6.10
N SER A 29 12.57 -1.74 -7.00
CA SER A 29 11.59 -0.65 -6.79
C SER A 29 10.55 -0.65 -7.90
N ILE A 30 9.28 -0.81 -7.52
CA ILE A 30 8.13 -0.76 -8.42
C ILE A 30 7.42 0.57 -8.16
N PHE A 31 7.36 1.43 -9.18
CA PHE A 31 6.69 2.73 -9.11
C PHE A 31 5.37 2.67 -9.89
N ASP A 32 4.34 3.36 -9.40
CA ASP A 32 3.00 3.37 -9.97
C ASP A 32 2.49 1.96 -10.29
N ALA A 33 2.62 1.08 -9.29
CA ALA A 33 2.36 -0.35 -9.42
C ALA A 33 0.92 -0.62 -9.90
N ARG A 34 0.78 -1.55 -10.84
CA ARG A 34 -0.51 -2.00 -11.39
C ARG A 34 -0.71 -3.49 -11.14
N GLU A 35 -1.94 -3.96 -11.29
CA GLU A 35 -2.25 -5.39 -11.11
C GLU A 35 -1.38 -6.28 -12.01
N GLU A 36 -1.05 -5.84 -13.23
CA GLU A 36 -0.14 -6.54 -14.15
C GLU A 36 1.31 -6.70 -13.64
N ASP A 37 1.72 -5.91 -12.64
CA ASP A 37 3.06 -5.99 -12.05
C ASP A 37 3.19 -7.12 -11.02
N SER A 38 2.08 -7.78 -10.67
CA SER A 38 2.04 -9.02 -9.90
C SER A 38 2.84 -10.15 -10.57
N GLY A 39 3.37 -11.06 -9.76
CA GLY A 39 4.08 -12.25 -10.23
C GLY A 39 5.25 -12.66 -9.33
N VAL A 40 6.05 -13.60 -9.83
CA VAL A 40 7.22 -14.11 -9.10
C VAL A 40 8.50 -13.42 -9.59
N PHE A 41 9.19 -12.78 -8.66
CA PHE A 41 10.48 -12.13 -8.87
C PHE A 41 11.57 -13.01 -8.28
N SER A 42 12.52 -13.44 -9.11
CA SER A 42 13.60 -14.32 -8.68
C SER A 42 14.95 -13.63 -8.81
N CYS A 43 15.83 -13.80 -7.83
CA CYS A 43 17.22 -13.39 -7.91
C CYS A 43 18.12 -14.62 -7.88
N THR A 44 19.03 -14.72 -8.84
CA THR A 44 20.01 -15.81 -8.90
C THR A 44 21.41 -15.24 -8.75
N SER A 45 22.17 -15.78 -7.80
CA SER A 45 23.57 -15.46 -7.56
C SER A 45 24.49 -16.25 -8.50
N PRO A 46 25.78 -15.86 -8.65
CA PRO A 46 26.72 -16.54 -9.55
C PRO A 46 26.95 -18.02 -9.23
N ASP A 47 26.78 -18.42 -7.98
CA ASP A 47 26.83 -19.81 -7.49
C ASP A 47 25.50 -20.56 -7.67
N HIS A 48 24.59 -20.05 -8.50
CA HIS A 48 23.30 -20.65 -8.86
C HIS A 48 22.28 -20.76 -7.72
N MET A 49 22.52 -20.14 -6.56
CA MET A 49 21.47 -20.03 -5.54
C MET A 49 20.39 -19.07 -6.03
N THR A 50 19.12 -19.47 -5.90
CA THR A 50 17.98 -18.67 -6.34
C THR A 50 17.04 -18.38 -5.19
N ASN A 51 16.78 -17.11 -4.92
CA ASN A 51 15.70 -16.67 -4.03
C ASN A 51 14.55 -16.14 -4.87
N SER A 52 13.31 -16.37 -4.44
CA SER A 52 12.12 -15.90 -5.16
C SER A 52 11.12 -15.27 -4.21
N LEU A 53 10.48 -14.19 -4.67
CA LEU A 53 9.43 -13.45 -4.00
C LEU A 53 8.17 -13.50 -4.87
N GLN A 54 7.05 -13.93 -4.30
CA GLN A 54 5.74 -13.76 -4.94
C GLN A 54 5.16 -12.41 -4.51
N LEU A 55 4.88 -11.56 -5.50
CA LEU A 55 4.34 -10.23 -5.31
C LEU A 55 2.93 -10.15 -5.92
N GLU A 56 1.99 -9.61 -5.16
CA GLU A 56 0.62 -9.41 -5.57
C GLU A 56 0.26 -7.94 -5.37
N VAL A 57 -0.09 -7.25 -6.45
CA VAL A 57 -0.56 -5.87 -6.44
C VAL A 57 -2.08 -5.91 -6.52
N GLN A 58 -2.74 -5.35 -5.50
CA GLN A 58 -4.20 -5.31 -5.43
C GLN A 58 -4.69 -3.86 -5.33
N ALA A 59 -5.74 -3.54 -6.10
CA ALA A 59 -6.50 -2.32 -5.92
C ALA A 59 -7.44 -2.47 -4.72
N VAL A 60 -6.99 -2.01 -3.55
CA VAL A 60 -7.78 -2.09 -2.32
C VAL A 60 -8.74 -0.91 -2.23
N SER A 61 -10.03 -1.22 -2.06
CA SER A 61 -11.06 -0.24 -1.81
C SER A 61 -11.92 -0.62 -0.60
N CYS A 62 -12.17 0.36 0.27
CA CYS A 62 -13.01 0.22 1.45
C CYS A 62 -14.47 0.59 1.18
N PRO A 63 -15.42 0.08 1.99
CA PRO A 63 -16.82 0.49 1.90
C PRO A 63 -16.99 1.99 2.12
N SER A 64 -17.93 2.60 1.39
CA SER A 64 -18.33 3.98 1.63
C SER A 64 -18.98 4.12 3.01
N VAL A 65 -18.53 5.09 3.80
CA VAL A 65 -19.12 5.39 5.11
C VAL A 65 -20.44 6.14 4.94
N VAL A 66 -21.52 5.54 5.41
CA VAL A 66 -22.85 6.17 5.50
C VAL A 66 -23.09 6.54 6.96
N LEU A 67 -23.25 7.84 7.23
CA LEU A 67 -23.54 8.32 8.59
C LEU A 67 -25.02 8.12 8.91
N SER A 68 -25.31 7.37 9.97
CA SER A 68 -26.67 7.22 10.49
C SER A 68 -27.06 8.31 11.49
N ASP A 69 -26.07 8.91 12.17
CA ASP A 69 -26.29 9.96 13.15
C ASP A 69 -26.30 11.35 12.47
N PRO A 70 -27.41 12.11 12.53
CA PRO A 70 -27.51 13.42 11.92
C PRO A 70 -26.60 14.49 12.57
N LEU A 71 -26.06 14.23 13.76
CA LEU A 71 -25.14 15.12 14.46
C LEU A 71 -23.68 14.87 14.09
N LEU A 72 -23.39 13.73 13.44
CA LEU A 72 -22.06 13.37 13.00
C LEU A 72 -21.80 13.89 11.58
N ARG A 73 -20.60 14.39 11.32
CA ARG A 73 -20.18 14.95 10.03
C ARG A 73 -18.78 14.45 9.67
N ILE A 74 -18.52 14.27 8.38
CA ILE A 74 -17.18 13.98 7.85
C ILE A 74 -16.60 15.28 7.28
N VAL A 75 -15.39 15.64 7.70
CA VAL A 75 -14.75 16.92 7.33
C VAL A 75 -13.69 16.74 6.24
N SER A 76 -13.06 15.57 6.19
CA SER A 76 -12.09 15.19 5.17
C SER A 76 -12.54 13.90 4.50
N ALA A 77 -12.90 13.97 3.21
CA ALA A 77 -13.44 12.85 2.44
C ALA A 77 -12.92 12.82 1.00
N GLY A 78 -11.67 13.22 0.75
CA GLY A 78 -11.05 12.96 -0.56
C GLY A 78 -11.07 11.46 -0.84
N ASP A 79 -11.25 11.03 -2.10
CA ASP A 79 -11.44 9.65 -2.60
C ASP A 79 -11.54 8.60 -1.48
N SER A 80 -12.67 8.66 -0.75
CA SER A 80 -12.83 8.15 0.61
C SER A 80 -12.72 6.64 0.75
N THR A 81 -12.75 5.94 -0.38
CA THR A 81 -12.75 4.49 -0.46
C THR A 81 -11.40 3.92 -0.89
N LEU A 82 -10.41 4.74 -1.27
CA LEU A 82 -9.10 4.21 -1.67
C LEU A 82 -8.26 3.80 -0.45
N MET A 83 -7.37 2.83 -0.63
CA MET A 83 -6.39 2.46 0.39
C MET A 83 -5.66 3.70 0.93
N ASN A 84 -5.47 3.76 2.24
CA ASN A 84 -4.86 4.86 2.98
C ASN A 84 -5.66 6.18 2.97
N ALA A 85 -6.84 6.22 2.33
CA ALA A 85 -7.78 7.33 2.51
C ALA A 85 -8.13 7.46 3.99
N ARG A 86 -8.16 8.71 4.47
CA ARG A 86 -8.45 9.06 5.86
C ARG A 86 -9.75 9.83 5.93
N LEU A 87 -10.59 9.46 6.88
CA LEU A 87 -11.86 10.13 7.17
C LEU A 87 -11.78 10.72 8.57
N ASP A 88 -11.92 12.04 8.68
CA ASP A 88 -12.00 12.74 9.96
C ASP A 88 -13.46 13.09 10.29
N PHE A 89 -13.85 12.78 11.52
CA PHE A 89 -15.19 12.99 12.03
C PHE A 89 -15.28 14.22 12.93
N THR A 90 -16.42 14.87 12.90
CA THR A 90 -16.77 15.94 13.84
C THR A 90 -18.24 15.88 14.20
N CYS A 91 -18.58 16.43 15.36
CA CYS A 91 -19.96 16.55 15.81
C CYS A 91 -20.46 17.99 15.62
N SER A 92 -21.79 18.14 15.51
CA SER A 92 -22.46 19.43 15.63
C SER A 92 -22.07 20.16 16.93
N PRO A 93 -22.07 21.51 16.96
CA PRO A 93 -21.73 22.27 18.15
C PRO A 93 -22.56 21.84 19.38
N GLY A 94 -21.91 21.75 20.54
CA GLY A 94 -22.54 21.32 21.79
C GLY A 94 -22.53 19.80 22.02
N PHE A 95 -22.07 19.01 21.05
CA PHE A 95 -21.89 17.57 21.18
C PHE A 95 -20.41 17.20 21.21
N GLN A 96 -20.12 16.04 21.80
CA GLN A 96 -18.78 15.47 21.85
C GLN A 96 -18.75 14.16 21.11
N LEU A 97 -17.69 13.96 20.34
CA LEU A 97 -17.48 12.72 19.61
C LEU A 97 -17.17 11.59 20.58
N GLN A 98 -17.93 10.50 20.49
CA GLN A 98 -17.62 9.25 21.18
C GLN A 98 -17.06 8.24 20.19
N GLY A 99 -15.80 7.87 20.37
CA GLY A 99 -15.07 6.96 19.49
C GLY A 99 -13.88 7.64 18.81
N PRO A 100 -13.27 6.97 17.81
CA PRO A 100 -12.11 7.49 17.12
C PRO A 100 -12.44 8.77 16.33
N PRO A 101 -11.63 9.84 16.43
CA PRO A 101 -11.82 11.06 15.64
C PRO A 101 -11.51 10.89 14.16
N SER A 102 -10.86 9.79 13.80
CA SER A 102 -10.50 9.49 12.43
C SER A 102 -10.38 7.99 12.21
N ILE A 103 -10.73 7.54 11.01
CA ILE A 103 -10.48 6.18 10.53
C ILE A 103 -9.71 6.21 9.22
N ARG A 104 -9.16 5.07 8.81
CA ARG A 104 -8.31 4.97 7.63
C ARG A 104 -8.55 3.66 6.92
N CYS A 105 -8.70 3.72 5.59
CA CYS A 105 -8.80 2.52 4.78
C CYS A 105 -7.48 1.73 4.83
N LEU A 106 -7.53 0.53 5.39
CA LEU A 106 -6.40 -0.39 5.55
C LEU A 106 -6.14 -1.15 4.24
N HIS A 107 -4.94 -1.72 4.13
CA HIS A 107 -4.57 -2.63 3.03
C HIS A 107 -5.45 -3.88 2.96
N THR A 108 -6.21 -4.19 4.01
CA THR A 108 -7.18 -5.31 4.03
C THR A 108 -8.55 -4.94 3.45
N GLY A 109 -8.77 -3.67 3.06
CA GLY A 109 -10.09 -3.17 2.65
C GLY A 109 -11.04 -2.88 3.81
N GLN A 110 -10.52 -2.81 5.04
CA GLN A 110 -11.26 -2.48 6.26
C GLN A 110 -10.96 -1.05 6.72
N LEU A 111 -11.86 -0.46 7.50
CA LEU A 111 -11.76 0.91 8.04
C LEU A 111 -11.34 0.94 9.50
#